data_AF-A0A965KS84-F1
#
_entry.id   AF-A0A965KS84-F1
#
_cell.length_a   1.000
_cell.length_b   1.000
_cell.length_c   1.000
_cell.angle_alpha   90.00
_cell.angle_beta   90.00
_cell.angle_gamma   90.00
#
_symmetry.space_group_name_H-M   'P 1'
#
loop_
_entity.id
_entity.type
_entity.pdbx_description
1 polymer ?
#
loop_
_entity_poly.entity_id
_entity_poly.type
_entity_poly.pdbx_seq_one_letter_code
_entity_poly.pdbx_strand_id
1 'polypeptide(L)'
;MKRVLIANRGEIAVRVIRACRDHGLESVAVYSETDRDSMHAQMADSAYSLSGTSATQTYLNIEKLIAIAKKSGADAVHPGYGFLSENADFAQAVLDAGLIWIGPPPAAIKALGDKVSARKIAAKAGAPLVAGTADPVGNHDEIIAFAQEHGLPVAIKAAHGGGGRGLKIAFTMAEIPEAFASAVREAIAGFGRGECFVERYLDKPRHVETQVLVDKFGNAAVISTRDCSLQRRHQKLVEEAPAPFLTAAQNEELYRSSKAIMKEAGYIGAGTCEFLIGVDG
;
A
#
# COMPACT_ATOMS: atom_id res chain seq x y z
N MET A 1 24.68 1.75 -15.22
CA MET A 1 24.02 2.91 -14.59
C MET A 1 25.10 3.77 -13.98
N LYS A 2 25.12 5.05 -14.31
CA LYS A 2 26.06 6.08 -13.86
C LYS A 2 25.32 7.30 -13.31
N ARG A 3 24.15 7.64 -13.87
CA ARG A 3 23.36 8.82 -13.49
C ARG A 3 21.91 8.46 -13.19
N VAL A 4 21.38 8.94 -12.07
CA VAL A 4 20.02 8.65 -11.59
C VAL A 4 19.24 9.95 -11.43
N LEU A 5 18.08 10.05 -12.11
CA LEU A 5 17.12 11.10 -11.85
C LEU A 5 16.20 10.71 -10.69
N ILE A 6 16.08 11.60 -9.72
CA ILE A 6 15.16 11.43 -8.59
C ILE A 6 13.88 12.21 -8.88
N ALA A 7 12.80 11.50 -9.24
CA ALA A 7 11.51 12.08 -9.57
C ALA A 7 10.68 12.35 -8.30
N ASN A 8 11.27 13.06 -7.33
CA ASN A 8 10.66 13.40 -6.05
C ASN A 8 11.32 14.66 -5.45
N ARG A 9 10.91 15.06 -4.24
CA ARG A 9 11.39 16.24 -3.53
C ARG A 9 11.61 15.96 -2.04
N GLY A 10 12.21 16.92 -1.34
CA GLY A 10 12.30 16.90 0.12
C GLY A 10 13.20 15.77 0.64
N GLU A 11 12.83 15.19 1.78
CA GLU A 11 13.70 14.26 2.50
C GLU A 11 14.00 12.98 1.71
N ILE A 12 13.01 12.42 1.01
CA ILE A 12 13.21 11.19 0.24
C ILE A 12 14.16 11.40 -0.93
N ALA A 13 14.12 12.59 -1.54
CA ALA A 13 15.07 12.93 -2.59
C ALA A 13 16.50 13.04 -2.03
N VAL A 14 16.67 13.69 -0.87
CA VAL A 14 17.95 13.73 -0.14
C VAL A 14 18.45 12.32 0.19
N ARG A 15 17.56 11.42 0.65
CA ARG A 15 17.89 10.03 0.99
C ARG A 15 18.42 9.25 -0.22
N VAL A 16 17.83 9.43 -1.39
CA VAL A 16 18.26 8.78 -2.64
C VAL A 16 19.56 9.41 -3.17
N ILE A 17 19.71 10.73 -3.09
CA ILE A 17 20.96 11.43 -3.46
C ILE A 17 22.14 10.90 -2.63
N ARG A 18 21.97 10.72 -1.32
CA ARG A 18 23.00 10.12 -0.45
C ARG A 18 23.37 8.71 -0.91
N ALA A 19 22.40 7.87 -1.22
CA ALA A 19 22.67 6.53 -1.74
C ALA A 19 23.41 6.56 -3.08
N CYS A 20 23.06 7.48 -3.99
CA CYS A 20 23.79 7.64 -5.24
C CYS A 20 25.26 7.96 -4.97
N ARG A 21 25.53 8.92 -4.08
CA ARG A 21 26.89 9.30 -3.67
C ARG A 21 27.67 8.14 -3.06
N ASP A 22 27.08 7.39 -2.13
CA ASP A 22 27.72 6.24 -1.49
C ASP A 22 28.12 5.14 -2.49
N HIS A 23 27.43 5.08 -3.64
CA HIS A 23 27.68 4.12 -4.72
C HIS A 23 28.40 4.73 -5.94
N GLY A 24 28.91 5.97 -5.85
CA GLY A 24 29.63 6.62 -6.94
C GLY A 24 28.77 6.91 -8.18
N LEU A 25 27.46 7.10 -7.98
CA LEU A 25 26.50 7.48 -9.02
C LEU A 25 26.21 8.97 -8.95
N GLU A 26 26.05 9.59 -10.11
CA GLU A 26 25.63 10.98 -10.22
C GLU A 26 24.11 11.11 -10.03
N SER A 27 23.71 12.10 -9.26
CA SER A 27 22.32 12.38 -8.90
C SER A 27 21.78 13.59 -9.65
N VAL A 28 20.56 13.47 -10.18
CA VAL A 28 19.83 14.54 -10.85
C VAL A 28 18.55 14.83 -10.08
N ALA A 29 18.47 16.01 -9.48
CA ALA A 29 17.25 16.50 -8.85
C ALA A 29 16.33 17.22 -9.85
N VAL A 30 15.03 17.16 -9.57
CA VAL A 30 14.03 18.03 -10.19
C VAL A 30 13.38 18.90 -9.11
N TYR A 31 12.94 20.11 -9.47
CA TYR A 31 12.27 21.00 -8.54
C TYR A 31 11.16 21.83 -9.18
N SER A 32 10.12 22.15 -8.39
CA SER A 32 9.19 23.24 -8.71
C SER A 32 9.82 24.59 -8.36
N GLU A 33 9.31 25.69 -8.90
CA GLU A 33 9.86 27.03 -8.63
C GLU A 33 9.89 27.38 -7.13
N THR A 34 8.94 26.87 -6.35
CA THR A 34 8.90 27.04 -4.89
C THR A 34 9.95 26.21 -4.15
N ASP A 35 10.47 25.16 -4.78
CA ASP A 35 11.47 24.25 -4.22
C ASP A 35 12.87 24.53 -4.77
N ARG A 36 13.09 25.64 -5.49
CA ARG A 36 14.38 25.98 -6.09
C ARG A 36 15.54 25.95 -5.09
N ASP A 37 15.32 26.49 -3.90
CA ASP A 37 16.32 26.56 -2.82
C ASP A 37 16.19 25.42 -1.81
N SER A 38 15.41 24.39 -2.14
CA SER A 38 15.26 23.23 -1.26
C SER A 38 16.54 22.40 -1.17
N MET A 39 16.71 21.70 -0.05
CA MET A 39 17.92 20.94 0.23
C MET A 39 18.22 19.87 -0.84
N HIS A 40 17.22 19.19 -1.40
CA HIS A 40 17.47 18.17 -2.43
C HIS A 40 17.97 18.78 -3.75
N ALA A 41 17.51 19.99 -4.11
CA ALA A 41 17.96 20.70 -5.30
C ALA A 41 19.42 21.17 -5.16
N GLN A 42 19.84 21.55 -3.94
CA GLN A 42 21.22 21.97 -3.65
C GLN A 42 22.19 20.80 -3.46
N MET A 43 21.69 19.63 -3.02
CA MET A 43 22.54 18.48 -2.68
C MET A 43 22.89 17.58 -3.87
N ALA A 44 22.08 17.59 -4.94
CA ALA A 44 22.30 16.77 -6.12
C ALA A 44 23.44 17.31 -6.99
N ASP A 45 24.06 16.46 -7.79
CA ASP A 45 25.15 16.84 -8.70
C ASP A 45 24.66 17.77 -9.82
N SER A 46 23.38 17.63 -10.20
CA SER A 46 22.68 18.59 -11.05
C SER A 46 21.20 18.71 -10.68
N ALA A 47 20.60 19.87 -10.94
CA ALA A 47 19.20 20.13 -10.63
C ALA A 47 18.51 20.89 -11.77
N TYR A 48 17.30 20.47 -12.11
CA TYR A 48 16.53 21.04 -13.22
C TYR A 48 15.15 21.51 -12.75
N SER A 49 14.76 22.71 -13.18
CA SER A 49 13.39 23.19 -12.95
C SER A 49 12.40 22.40 -13.80
N LEU A 50 11.28 22.02 -13.20
CA LEU A 50 10.08 21.51 -13.88
C LEU A 50 9.18 22.63 -14.42
N SER A 51 9.46 23.90 -14.07
CA SER A 51 8.66 25.08 -14.37
C SER A 51 7.22 24.97 -13.86
N GLY A 52 6.87 25.77 -12.85
CA GLY A 52 5.54 25.77 -12.23
C GLY A 52 5.61 25.64 -10.72
N THR A 53 4.45 25.74 -10.07
CA THR A 53 4.36 25.80 -8.60
C THR A 53 3.48 24.71 -8.01
N SER A 54 2.51 24.17 -8.76
CA SER A 54 1.65 23.08 -8.30
C SER A 54 2.27 21.70 -8.58
N ALA A 55 1.88 20.68 -7.82
CA ALA A 55 2.30 19.30 -8.05
C ALA A 55 1.88 18.79 -9.45
N THR A 56 0.67 19.14 -9.91
CA THR A 56 0.16 18.76 -11.25
C THR A 56 0.97 19.36 -12.39
N GLN A 57 1.48 20.58 -12.20
CA GLN A 57 2.36 21.23 -13.17
C GLN A 57 3.79 20.66 -13.13
N THR A 58 4.18 19.98 -12.06
CA THR A 58 5.58 19.63 -11.74
C THR A 58 5.73 18.13 -11.46
N TYR A 59 5.77 17.70 -10.20
CA TYR A 59 6.12 16.34 -9.77
C TYR A 59 5.14 15.24 -10.22
N LEU A 60 3.93 15.61 -10.66
CA LEU A 60 2.94 14.70 -11.24
C LEU A 60 2.90 14.74 -12.77
N ASN A 61 3.81 15.48 -13.42
CA ASN A 61 3.87 15.61 -14.86
C ASN A 61 4.90 14.65 -15.47
N ILE A 62 4.41 13.52 -15.98
CA ILE A 62 5.22 12.45 -16.59
C ILE A 62 6.09 12.98 -17.73
N GLU A 63 5.50 13.75 -18.67
CA GLU A 63 6.21 14.24 -19.85
C GLU A 63 7.42 15.10 -19.48
N LYS A 64 7.26 16.01 -18.52
CA LYS A 64 8.35 16.88 -18.05
C LYS A 64 9.46 16.07 -17.36
N LEU A 65 9.09 15.09 -16.53
CA LEU A 65 10.07 14.23 -15.85
C LEU A 65 10.90 13.42 -16.86
N ILE A 66 10.24 12.83 -17.87
CA ILE A 66 10.93 12.09 -18.95
C ILE A 66 11.80 13.02 -19.79
N ALA A 67 11.32 14.23 -20.12
CA ALA A 67 12.09 15.22 -20.86
C ALA A 67 13.37 15.62 -20.12
N ILE A 68 13.29 15.85 -18.80
CA ILE A 68 14.47 16.17 -17.98
C ILE A 68 15.38 14.94 -17.85
N ALA A 69 14.86 13.74 -17.67
CA ALA A 69 15.67 12.52 -17.62
C ALA A 69 16.52 12.37 -18.89
N LYS A 70 15.92 12.57 -20.06
CA LYS A 70 16.63 12.57 -21.35
C LYS A 70 17.64 13.71 -21.47
N LYS A 71 17.24 14.94 -21.16
CA LYS A 71 18.10 16.14 -21.24
C LYS A 71 19.32 16.03 -20.33
N SER A 72 19.12 15.50 -19.13
CA SER A 72 20.19 15.28 -18.14
C SER A 72 21.03 14.05 -18.45
N GLY A 73 20.68 13.22 -19.43
CA GLY A 73 21.40 11.97 -19.71
C GLY A 73 21.36 10.98 -18.55
N ALA A 74 20.28 10.96 -17.77
CA ALA A 74 20.08 9.97 -16.73
C ALA A 74 19.94 8.57 -17.37
N ASP A 75 20.45 7.54 -16.69
CA ASP A 75 20.25 6.14 -17.08
C ASP A 75 19.02 5.52 -16.41
N ALA A 76 18.60 6.10 -15.28
CA ALA A 76 17.57 5.55 -14.42
C ALA A 76 16.72 6.62 -13.75
N VAL A 77 15.51 6.26 -13.34
CA VAL A 77 14.59 7.11 -12.57
C VAL A 77 14.23 6.41 -11.27
N HIS A 78 14.47 7.09 -10.14
CA HIS A 78 13.99 6.69 -8.83
C HIS A 78 12.79 7.56 -8.42
N PRO A 79 11.61 6.98 -8.16
CA PRO A 79 10.41 7.77 -7.90
C PRO A 79 10.24 8.19 -6.43
N GLY A 80 11.01 7.60 -5.51
CA GLY A 80 10.82 7.83 -4.07
C GLY A 80 9.51 7.19 -3.60
N TYR A 81 8.76 7.88 -2.74
CA TYR A 81 7.40 7.51 -2.34
C TYR A 81 6.41 8.66 -2.62
N GLY A 82 5.13 8.34 -2.74
CA GLY A 82 4.11 9.32 -3.13
C GLY A 82 4.31 9.80 -4.57
N PHE A 83 3.64 10.89 -4.95
CA PHE A 83 3.61 11.39 -6.32
C PHE A 83 3.30 10.28 -7.35
N LEU A 84 4.29 9.90 -8.15
CA LEU A 84 4.15 8.91 -9.22
C LEU A 84 4.81 7.56 -8.88
N SER A 85 5.23 7.31 -7.62
CA SER A 85 5.92 6.07 -7.24
C SER A 85 5.10 4.80 -7.46
N GLU A 86 3.78 4.90 -7.39
CA GLU A 86 2.83 3.81 -7.63
C GLU A 86 2.00 4.06 -8.88
N ASN A 87 2.50 4.88 -9.81
CA ASN A 87 1.85 5.13 -11.09
C ASN A 87 2.43 4.20 -12.17
N ALA A 88 1.63 3.23 -12.62
CA ALA A 88 2.05 2.26 -13.62
C ALA A 88 2.38 2.90 -14.98
N ASP A 89 1.66 3.96 -15.36
CA ASP A 89 1.89 4.67 -16.64
C ASP A 89 3.23 5.42 -16.62
N PHE A 90 3.62 5.99 -15.47
CA PHE A 90 4.93 6.61 -15.32
C PHE A 90 6.06 5.59 -15.39
N ALA A 91 5.92 4.46 -14.67
CA ALA A 91 6.87 3.37 -14.75
C ALA A 91 7.04 2.87 -16.20
N GLN A 92 5.93 2.72 -16.93
CA GLN A 92 5.95 2.33 -18.35
C GLN A 92 6.62 3.41 -19.22
N ALA A 93 6.30 4.69 -19.02
CA ALA A 93 6.90 5.79 -19.78
C ALA A 93 8.42 5.90 -19.57
N VAL A 94 8.92 5.58 -18.36
CA VAL A 94 10.37 5.50 -18.09
C VAL A 94 11.01 4.38 -18.91
N LEU A 95 10.39 3.19 -18.93
CA LEU A 95 10.89 2.06 -19.71
C LEU A 95 10.85 2.32 -21.22
N ASP A 96 9.76 2.90 -21.73
CA ASP A 96 9.59 3.26 -23.14
C ASP A 96 10.58 4.34 -23.58
N ALA A 97 11.04 5.18 -22.64
CA ALA A 97 12.10 6.15 -22.86
C ALA A 97 13.52 5.53 -22.90
N GLY A 98 13.64 4.21 -22.72
CA GLY A 98 14.91 3.49 -22.67
C GLY A 98 15.67 3.62 -21.35
N LEU A 99 14.99 4.07 -20.29
CA LEU A 99 15.56 4.32 -18.97
C LEU A 99 15.26 3.15 -18.02
N ILE A 100 16.08 2.99 -16.99
CA ILE A 100 15.84 2.02 -15.92
C ILE A 100 14.82 2.61 -14.93
N TRP A 101 13.69 1.93 -14.75
CA TRP A 101 12.78 2.18 -13.63
C TRP A 101 13.32 1.53 -12.36
N ILE A 102 13.58 2.33 -11.31
CA ILE A 102 13.99 1.83 -10.00
C ILE A 102 12.74 1.64 -9.13
N GLY A 103 12.05 0.53 -9.36
CA GLY A 103 10.83 0.15 -8.65
C GLY A 103 10.21 -1.13 -9.24
N PRO A 104 9.02 -1.54 -8.76
CA PRO A 104 8.32 -2.70 -9.30
C PRO A 104 7.88 -2.49 -10.75
N PRO A 105 7.75 -3.57 -11.54
CA PRO A 105 7.32 -3.46 -12.93
C PRO A 105 5.89 -2.90 -13.03
N PRO A 106 5.51 -2.21 -14.13
CA PRO A 106 4.18 -1.60 -14.29
C PRO A 106 3.01 -2.58 -14.04
N ALA A 107 3.16 -3.83 -14.46
CA ALA A 107 2.17 -4.87 -14.23
C ALA A 107 1.93 -5.16 -12.74
N ALA A 108 2.99 -5.22 -11.93
CA ALA A 108 2.90 -5.43 -10.48
C ALA A 108 2.25 -4.21 -9.79
N ILE A 109 2.62 -2.99 -10.20
CA ILE A 109 1.99 -1.76 -9.70
C ILE A 109 0.48 -1.79 -9.95
N LYS A 110 0.06 -2.11 -11.17
CA LYS A 110 -1.36 -2.19 -11.53
C LYS A 110 -2.09 -3.28 -10.76
N ALA A 111 -1.48 -4.46 -10.61
CA ALA A 111 -2.08 -5.61 -9.96
C ALA A 111 -2.26 -5.41 -8.45
N LEU A 112 -1.34 -4.68 -7.79
CA LEU A 112 -1.39 -4.40 -6.35
C LEU A 112 -2.14 -3.10 -6.02
N GLY A 113 -2.20 -2.14 -6.95
CA GLY A 113 -2.97 -0.90 -6.78
C GLY A 113 -4.49 -1.10 -6.87
N ASP A 114 -4.95 -2.18 -7.52
CA ASP A 114 -6.36 -2.58 -7.53
C ASP A 114 -6.69 -3.51 -6.35
N LYS A 115 -7.64 -3.09 -5.50
CA LYS A 115 -8.00 -3.83 -4.28
C LYS A 115 -8.52 -5.25 -4.56
N VAL A 116 -9.25 -5.45 -5.66
CA VAL A 116 -9.83 -6.76 -6.00
C VAL A 116 -8.72 -7.71 -6.45
N SER A 117 -7.84 -7.24 -7.34
CA SER A 117 -6.67 -7.95 -7.82
C SER A 117 -5.71 -8.28 -6.67
N ALA A 118 -5.38 -7.30 -5.81
CA ALA A 118 -4.53 -7.50 -4.64
C ALA A 118 -5.09 -8.58 -3.69
N ARG A 119 -6.41 -8.58 -3.44
CA ARG A 119 -7.06 -9.63 -2.62
C ARG A 119 -6.96 -11.00 -3.26
N LYS A 120 -7.11 -11.11 -4.59
CA LYS A 120 -6.93 -12.38 -5.33
C LYS A 120 -5.49 -12.89 -5.25
N ILE A 121 -4.51 -11.99 -5.36
CA ILE A 121 -3.08 -12.32 -5.21
C ILE A 121 -2.82 -12.85 -3.80
N ALA A 122 -3.29 -12.14 -2.77
CA ALA A 122 -3.13 -12.57 -1.38
C ALA A 122 -3.79 -13.93 -1.12
N ALA A 123 -5.01 -14.15 -1.62
CA ALA A 123 -5.70 -15.45 -1.51
C ALA A 123 -4.91 -16.57 -2.19
N LYS A 124 -4.40 -16.34 -3.42
CA LYS A 124 -3.62 -17.34 -4.16
C LYS A 124 -2.25 -17.61 -3.52
N ALA A 125 -1.65 -16.60 -2.89
CA ALA A 125 -0.44 -16.74 -2.07
C ALA A 125 -0.69 -17.46 -0.74
N GLY A 126 -1.96 -17.77 -0.42
CA GLY A 126 -2.38 -18.33 0.85
C GLY A 126 -2.09 -17.41 2.02
N ALA A 127 -2.03 -16.09 1.80
CA ALA A 127 -1.82 -15.11 2.87
C ALA A 127 -3.10 -14.98 3.71
N PRO A 128 -2.97 -14.68 5.02
CA PRO A 128 -4.13 -14.48 5.87
C PRO A 128 -4.93 -13.28 5.38
N LEU A 129 -6.23 -13.49 5.21
CA LEU A 129 -7.20 -12.46 4.83
C LEU A 129 -8.22 -12.31 5.94
N VAL A 130 -8.73 -11.10 6.11
CA VAL A 130 -9.88 -10.88 6.99
C VAL A 130 -11.04 -11.75 6.49
N ALA A 131 -11.52 -12.63 7.36
CA ALA A 131 -12.63 -13.51 7.06
C ALA A 131 -13.87 -12.69 6.70
N GLY A 132 -14.61 -13.15 5.71
CA GLY A 132 -15.86 -12.54 5.28
C GLY A 132 -16.64 -13.46 4.36
N THR A 133 -17.95 -13.29 4.33
CA THR A 133 -18.81 -14.11 3.46
C THR A 133 -18.62 -13.72 2.00
N ALA A 134 -18.61 -14.73 1.11
CA ALA A 134 -18.53 -14.52 -0.33
C ALA A 134 -19.87 -14.01 -0.90
N ASP A 135 -20.97 -14.49 -0.33
CA ASP A 135 -22.34 -14.14 -0.69
C ASP A 135 -23.03 -13.40 0.46
N PRO A 136 -24.13 -12.65 0.18
CA PRO A 136 -24.93 -12.06 1.23
C PRO A 136 -25.50 -13.12 2.17
N VAL A 137 -25.57 -12.79 3.45
CA VAL A 137 -26.19 -13.66 4.46
C VAL A 137 -27.72 -13.58 4.38
N GLY A 138 -28.37 -14.74 4.52
CA GLY A 138 -29.84 -14.83 4.47
C GLY A 138 -30.53 -14.44 5.77
N ASN A 139 -29.89 -14.69 6.91
CA ASN A 139 -30.43 -14.42 8.24
C ASN A 139 -29.30 -14.23 9.29
N HIS A 140 -29.69 -13.94 10.53
CA HIS A 140 -28.74 -13.72 11.61
C HIS A 140 -28.05 -15.01 12.11
N ASP A 141 -28.65 -16.19 11.91
CA ASP A 141 -28.04 -17.47 12.30
C ASP A 141 -26.78 -17.77 11.48
N GLU A 142 -26.76 -17.39 10.19
CA GLU A 142 -25.56 -17.47 9.35
C GLU A 142 -24.43 -16.58 9.86
N ILE A 143 -24.75 -15.40 10.40
CA ILE A 143 -23.77 -14.50 11.02
C ILE A 143 -23.27 -15.08 12.36
N ILE A 144 -24.15 -15.70 13.15
CA ILE A 144 -23.75 -16.39 14.38
C ILE A 144 -22.78 -17.54 14.06
N ALA A 145 -23.09 -18.36 13.06
CA ALA A 145 -22.21 -19.45 12.61
C ALA A 145 -20.85 -18.90 12.14
N PHE A 146 -20.86 -17.84 11.32
CA PHE A 146 -19.65 -17.15 10.89
C PHE A 146 -18.83 -16.63 12.08
N ALA A 147 -19.48 -16.02 13.08
CA ALA A 147 -18.82 -15.50 14.27
C ALA A 147 -18.28 -16.62 15.19
N GLN A 148 -18.89 -17.80 15.19
CA GLN A 148 -18.39 -18.97 15.93
C GLN A 148 -17.13 -19.53 15.26
N GLU A 149 -17.09 -19.54 13.93
CA GLU A 149 -15.94 -20.03 13.16
C GLU A 149 -14.77 -19.03 13.17
N HIS A 150 -15.05 -17.74 12.97
CA HIS A 150 -14.02 -16.72 12.75
C HIS A 150 -13.80 -15.76 13.92
N GLY A 151 -14.68 -15.77 14.92
CA GLY A 151 -14.60 -14.94 16.13
C GLY A 151 -15.40 -13.62 16.08
N LEU A 152 -15.43 -12.94 17.23
CA LEU A 152 -16.08 -11.64 17.48
C LEU A 152 -15.08 -10.52 17.84
N PRO A 153 -15.33 -9.25 17.49
CA PRO A 153 -16.53 -8.70 16.84
C PRO A 153 -16.69 -8.99 15.34
N VAL A 154 -17.91 -8.86 14.84
CA VAL A 154 -18.23 -8.91 13.39
C VAL A 154 -18.81 -7.59 12.90
N ALA A 155 -18.51 -7.25 11.66
CA ALA A 155 -19.06 -6.10 10.95
C ALA A 155 -20.08 -6.58 9.91
N ILE A 156 -21.33 -6.20 10.10
CA ILE A 156 -22.44 -6.43 9.17
C ILE A 156 -22.53 -5.22 8.23
N LYS A 157 -22.44 -5.46 6.93
CA LYS A 157 -22.33 -4.43 5.89
C LYS A 157 -23.41 -4.59 4.84
N ALA A 158 -24.16 -3.55 4.55
CA ALA A 158 -25.08 -3.53 3.41
C ALA A 158 -24.31 -3.70 2.08
N ALA A 159 -24.79 -4.59 1.21
CA ALA A 159 -24.20 -4.91 -0.09
C ALA A 159 -24.02 -3.69 -1.02
N HIS A 160 -24.96 -2.75 -0.92
CA HIS A 160 -25.04 -1.58 -1.78
C HIS A 160 -24.85 -0.26 -1.00
N GLY A 161 -24.32 -0.35 0.23
CA GLY A 161 -24.14 0.79 1.13
C GLY A 161 -22.95 1.69 0.76
N GLY A 162 -23.10 3.00 0.98
CA GLY A 162 -22.04 4.00 0.81
C GLY A 162 -22.07 5.08 1.90
N GLY A 163 -20.90 5.56 2.32
CA GLY A 163 -20.78 6.64 3.31
C GLY A 163 -21.03 6.24 4.77
N GLY A 164 -20.83 4.95 5.12
CA GLY A 164 -20.96 4.45 6.50
C GLY A 164 -22.40 4.08 6.93
N ARG A 165 -23.40 4.27 6.07
CA ARG A 165 -24.79 3.83 6.30
C ARG A 165 -24.92 2.32 6.07
N GLY A 166 -25.66 1.61 6.92
CA GLY A 166 -25.79 0.15 6.83
C GLY A 166 -24.58 -0.66 7.32
N LEU A 167 -23.69 -0.04 8.12
CA LEU A 167 -22.63 -0.73 8.85
C LEU A 167 -23.05 -0.90 10.31
N LYS A 168 -23.05 -2.12 10.82
CA LYS A 168 -23.31 -2.45 12.23
C LYS A 168 -22.21 -3.36 12.76
N ILE A 169 -21.74 -3.08 13.96
CA ILE A 169 -20.70 -3.89 14.62
C ILE A 169 -21.38 -4.60 15.77
N ALA A 170 -21.25 -5.93 15.81
CA ALA A 170 -21.68 -6.76 16.92
C ALA A 170 -20.44 -7.28 17.66
N PHE A 171 -20.30 -6.90 18.93
CA PHE A 171 -19.22 -7.32 19.82
C PHE A 171 -19.52 -8.62 20.55
N THR A 172 -20.81 -8.95 20.69
CA THR A 172 -21.27 -10.19 21.33
C THR A 172 -22.23 -10.96 20.42
N MET A 173 -22.36 -12.27 20.64
CA MET A 173 -23.32 -13.11 19.89
C MET A 173 -24.77 -12.60 20.06
N ALA A 174 -25.11 -12.10 21.25
CA ALA A 174 -26.45 -11.62 21.56
C ALA A 174 -26.82 -10.32 20.81
N GLU A 175 -25.84 -9.55 20.35
CA GLU A 175 -26.06 -8.33 19.56
C GLU A 175 -26.36 -8.62 18.09
N ILE A 176 -25.96 -9.79 17.58
CA ILE A 176 -26.04 -10.13 16.15
C ILE A 176 -27.47 -10.02 15.59
N PRO A 177 -28.53 -10.57 16.22
CA PRO A 177 -29.88 -10.50 15.66
C PRO A 177 -30.38 -9.07 15.44
N GLU A 178 -30.20 -8.17 16.43
CA GLU A 178 -30.64 -6.77 16.30
C GLU A 178 -29.73 -5.97 15.38
N ALA A 179 -28.41 -6.20 15.43
CA ALA A 179 -27.46 -5.54 14.53
C ALA A 179 -27.77 -5.88 13.06
N PHE A 180 -28.10 -7.14 12.76
CA PHE A 180 -28.52 -7.56 11.42
C PHE A 180 -29.82 -6.92 11.01
N ALA A 181 -30.87 -7.01 11.84
CA ALA A 181 -32.17 -6.40 11.54
C ALA A 181 -32.04 -4.88 11.30
N SER A 182 -31.22 -4.20 12.09
CA SER A 182 -30.93 -2.78 11.94
C SER A 182 -30.21 -2.49 10.61
N ALA A 183 -29.17 -3.27 10.25
CA ALA A 183 -28.46 -3.11 8.99
C ALA A 183 -29.38 -3.31 7.77
N VAL A 184 -30.24 -4.33 7.79
CA VAL A 184 -31.23 -4.61 6.73
C VAL A 184 -32.23 -3.46 6.58
N ARG A 185 -32.79 -2.93 7.69
CA ARG A 185 -33.72 -1.79 7.66
C ARG A 185 -33.07 -0.55 7.02
N GLU A 186 -31.83 -0.23 7.40
CA GLU A 186 -31.09 0.89 6.80
C GLU A 186 -30.76 0.67 5.33
N ALA A 187 -30.39 -0.55 4.95
CA ALA A 187 -30.09 -0.92 3.57
C ALA A 187 -31.33 -0.75 2.67
N ILE A 188 -32.49 -1.25 3.11
CA ILE A 188 -33.76 -1.11 2.39
C ILE A 188 -34.15 0.37 2.29
N ALA A 189 -34.10 1.11 3.39
CA ALA A 189 -34.49 2.52 3.40
C ALA A 189 -33.58 3.41 2.53
N GLY A 190 -32.28 3.09 2.49
CA GLY A 190 -31.29 3.87 1.74
C GLY A 190 -31.17 3.50 0.26
N PHE A 191 -31.32 2.20 -0.05
CA PHE A 191 -30.91 1.64 -1.35
C PHE A 191 -31.95 0.71 -1.98
N GLY A 192 -33.11 0.53 -1.33
CA GLY A 192 -34.21 -0.31 -1.83
C GLY A 192 -33.95 -1.81 -1.76
N ARG A 193 -32.77 -2.24 -1.25
CA ARG A 193 -32.39 -3.64 -1.15
C ARG A 193 -31.72 -3.93 0.20
N GLY A 194 -32.01 -5.10 0.77
CA GLY A 194 -31.66 -5.46 2.15
C GLY A 194 -30.49 -6.41 2.30
N GLU A 195 -29.80 -6.77 1.22
CA GLU A 195 -28.72 -7.75 1.27
C GLU A 195 -27.56 -7.21 2.11
N CYS A 196 -27.06 -8.04 3.04
CA CYS A 196 -25.92 -7.71 3.89
C CYS A 196 -24.87 -8.81 3.81
N PHE A 197 -23.62 -8.43 3.99
CA PHE A 197 -22.48 -9.33 4.16
C PHE A 197 -21.97 -9.22 5.59
N VAL A 198 -21.25 -10.23 6.04
CA VAL A 198 -20.52 -10.18 7.31
C VAL A 198 -19.04 -10.34 7.06
N GLU A 199 -18.24 -9.53 7.75
CA GLU A 199 -16.79 -9.68 7.82
C GLU A 199 -16.35 -9.65 9.29
N ARG A 200 -15.21 -10.27 9.58
CA ARG A 200 -14.57 -10.13 10.87
C ARG A 200 -14.22 -8.65 11.08
N TYR A 201 -14.67 -8.08 12.19
CA TYR A 201 -14.27 -6.74 12.59
C TYR A 201 -13.01 -6.85 13.45
N LEU A 202 -11.97 -6.13 13.08
CA LEU A 202 -10.79 -6.00 13.91
C LEU A 202 -10.97 -4.71 14.73
N ASP A 203 -11.32 -4.85 16.01
CA ASP A 203 -11.37 -3.72 16.95
C ASP A 203 -9.95 -3.43 17.46
N LYS A 204 -9.49 -2.20 17.30
CA LYS A 204 -8.14 -1.73 17.68
C LYS A 204 -7.02 -2.68 17.18
N PRO A 205 -6.98 -3.02 15.88
CA PRO A 205 -5.94 -3.88 15.36
C PRO A 205 -4.58 -3.21 15.51
N ARG A 206 -3.56 -4.03 15.67
CA ARG A 206 -2.19 -3.56 15.46
C ARG A 206 -1.86 -3.58 13.97
N HIS A 207 -1.28 -2.50 13.47
CA HIS A 207 -0.81 -2.42 12.09
C HIS A 207 0.64 -2.89 12.06
N VAL A 208 0.89 -4.02 11.44
CA VAL A 208 2.24 -4.57 11.26
C VAL A 208 2.54 -4.69 9.79
N GLU A 209 3.78 -4.41 9.42
CA GLU A 209 4.22 -4.56 8.05
C GLU A 209 5.58 -5.23 7.95
N THR A 210 5.85 -5.83 6.80
CA THR A 210 7.15 -6.46 6.50
C THR A 210 7.83 -5.69 5.38
N GLN A 211 9.11 -5.36 5.57
CA GLN A 211 9.95 -4.88 4.47
C GLN A 211 10.43 -6.05 3.62
N VAL A 212 10.10 -6.05 2.33
CA VAL A 212 10.55 -7.08 1.39
C VAL A 212 11.47 -6.47 0.33
N LEU A 213 12.54 -7.17 -0.01
CA LEU A 213 13.37 -6.92 -1.18
C LEU A 213 13.24 -8.11 -2.13
N VAL A 214 12.98 -7.82 -3.41
CA VAL A 214 12.89 -8.84 -4.46
C VAL A 214 13.82 -8.49 -5.60
N ASP A 215 14.69 -9.43 -5.99
CA ASP A 215 15.59 -9.23 -7.12
C ASP A 215 14.97 -9.72 -8.45
N LYS A 216 15.66 -9.46 -9.56
CA LYS A 216 15.23 -9.87 -10.90
C LYS A 216 15.35 -11.39 -11.15
N PHE A 217 15.94 -12.14 -10.23
CA PHE A 217 16.14 -13.58 -10.32
C PHE A 217 15.10 -14.38 -9.51
N GLY A 218 14.15 -13.68 -8.86
CA GLY A 218 13.06 -14.28 -8.10
C GLY A 218 13.40 -14.55 -6.63
N ASN A 219 14.56 -14.07 -6.13
CA ASN A 219 14.89 -14.14 -4.72
C ASN A 219 14.12 -13.06 -3.96
N ALA A 220 13.45 -13.46 -2.87
CA ALA A 220 12.70 -12.56 -2.01
C ALA A 220 13.18 -12.69 -0.56
N ALA A 221 13.60 -11.58 0.04
CA ALA A 221 14.05 -11.50 1.42
C ALA A 221 13.17 -10.53 2.21
N VAL A 222 12.74 -10.94 3.40
CA VAL A 222 12.08 -10.05 4.36
C VAL A 222 13.17 -9.53 5.30
N ILE A 223 13.33 -8.21 5.34
CA ILE A 223 14.44 -7.55 6.06
C ILE A 223 14.09 -7.34 7.53
N SER A 224 12.87 -6.90 7.81
CA SER A 224 12.36 -6.68 9.16
C SER A 224 10.84 -6.61 9.14
N THR A 225 10.22 -6.86 10.29
CA THR A 225 8.88 -6.36 10.61
C THR A 225 8.96 -4.92 11.12
N ARG A 226 7.84 -4.20 11.04
CA ARG A 226 7.64 -2.91 11.70
C ARG A 226 6.26 -2.85 12.33
N ASP A 227 6.18 -2.30 13.53
CA ASP A 227 4.91 -1.90 14.13
C ASP A 227 4.64 -0.45 13.76
N CYS A 228 3.50 -0.21 13.10
CA CYS A 228 3.04 1.10 12.67
C CYS A 228 1.67 1.43 13.29
N SER A 229 1.34 0.83 14.45
CA SER A 229 0.05 0.96 15.11
C SER A 229 -0.22 2.35 15.68
N LEU A 230 0.83 3.11 16.02
CA LEU A 230 0.67 4.47 16.53
C LEU A 230 0.31 5.43 15.39
N GLN A 231 -0.99 5.65 15.25
CA GLN A 231 -1.58 6.41 14.15
C GLN A 231 -2.50 7.52 14.65
N ARG A 232 -2.64 8.59 13.86
CA ARG A 232 -3.69 9.60 14.03
C ARG A 232 -4.43 9.77 12.72
N ARG A 233 -5.76 9.60 12.73
CA ARG A 233 -6.61 9.66 11.51
C ARG A 233 -6.10 8.71 10.40
N HIS A 234 -5.73 7.49 10.79
CA HIS A 234 -5.19 6.45 9.89
C HIS A 234 -3.87 6.83 9.18
N GLN A 235 -3.11 7.76 9.74
CA GLN A 235 -1.75 8.10 9.29
C GLN A 235 -0.74 7.69 10.36
N LYS A 236 0.32 7.00 9.93
CA LYS A 236 1.43 6.56 10.77
C LYS A 236 2.16 7.78 11.34
N LEU A 237 2.46 7.74 12.64
CA LEU A 237 3.16 8.81 13.36
C LEU A 237 4.47 8.33 13.98
N VAL A 238 4.48 7.10 14.48
CA VAL A 238 5.66 6.44 15.04
C VAL A 238 5.68 5.01 14.53
N GLU A 239 6.83 4.61 14.01
CA GLU A 239 7.11 3.26 13.57
C GLU A 239 8.32 2.70 14.32
N GLU A 240 8.21 1.45 14.79
CA GLU A 240 9.30 0.75 15.48
C GLU A 240 9.67 -0.56 14.77
N ALA A 241 10.94 -0.92 14.82
CA ALA A 241 11.49 -2.11 14.15
C ALA A 241 12.51 -2.83 15.05
N PRO A 242 12.44 -4.17 15.18
CA PRO A 242 11.35 -5.03 14.72
C PRO A 242 10.05 -4.80 15.51
N ALA A 243 8.91 -5.28 15.01
CA ALA A 243 7.65 -5.24 15.77
C ALA A 243 7.78 -6.08 17.06
N PRO A 244 7.68 -5.48 18.26
CA PRO A 244 8.20 -6.10 19.49
C PRO A 244 7.29 -7.15 20.12
N PHE A 245 6.03 -7.25 19.69
CA PHE A 245 5.00 -8.06 20.32
C PHE A 245 4.63 -9.34 19.54
N LEU A 246 5.27 -9.56 18.39
CA LEU A 246 4.97 -10.72 17.55
C LEU A 246 5.48 -12.01 18.20
N THR A 247 4.62 -13.03 18.22
CA THR A 247 5.07 -14.40 18.49
C THR A 247 5.94 -14.91 17.34
N ALA A 248 6.75 -15.94 17.59
CA ALA A 248 7.57 -16.57 16.55
C ALA A 248 6.71 -17.08 15.38
N ALA A 249 5.58 -17.73 15.67
CA ALA A 249 4.66 -18.24 14.65
C ALA A 249 4.04 -17.12 13.79
N GLN A 250 3.61 -16.01 14.41
CA GLN A 250 3.11 -14.85 13.66
C GLN A 250 4.21 -14.27 12.77
N ASN A 251 5.43 -14.13 13.30
CA ASN A 251 6.54 -13.60 12.52
C ASN A 251 6.87 -14.50 11.32
N GLU A 252 6.91 -15.82 11.51
CA GLU A 252 7.10 -16.79 10.42
C GLU A 252 6.00 -16.69 9.36
N GLU A 253 4.75 -16.55 9.78
CA GLU A 253 3.60 -16.46 8.88
C GLU A 253 3.59 -15.15 8.08
N LEU A 254 3.92 -14.02 8.71
CA LEU A 254 4.12 -12.75 8.03
C LEU A 254 5.25 -12.86 6.99
N TYR A 255 6.37 -13.49 7.35
CA TYR A 255 7.51 -13.65 6.44
C TYR A 255 7.16 -14.53 5.24
N ARG A 256 6.47 -15.66 5.48
CA ARG A 256 6.03 -16.59 4.44
C ARG A 256 5.03 -15.89 3.51
N SER A 257 4.02 -15.25 4.07
CA SER A 257 2.96 -14.55 3.33
C SER A 257 3.52 -13.45 2.45
N SER A 258 4.39 -12.59 2.99
CA SER A 258 4.96 -11.47 2.24
C SER A 258 5.83 -11.94 1.07
N LYS A 259 6.65 -12.98 1.26
CA LYS A 259 7.42 -13.57 0.15
C LYS A 259 6.50 -14.17 -0.91
N ALA A 260 5.43 -14.85 -0.51
CA ALA A 260 4.47 -15.47 -1.43
C ALA A 260 3.69 -14.41 -2.22
N ILE A 261 3.18 -13.37 -1.56
CA ILE A 261 2.47 -12.25 -2.20
C ILE A 261 3.37 -11.57 -3.24
N MET A 262 4.60 -11.22 -2.84
CA MET A 262 5.52 -10.51 -3.74
C MET A 262 5.90 -11.35 -4.97
N LYS A 263 6.08 -12.67 -4.80
CA LYS A 263 6.34 -13.59 -5.91
C LYS A 263 5.13 -13.73 -6.84
N GLU A 264 3.95 -13.92 -6.27
CA GLU A 264 2.70 -14.02 -7.05
C GLU A 264 2.40 -12.75 -7.84
N ALA A 265 2.72 -11.58 -7.27
CA ALA A 265 2.57 -10.29 -7.95
C ALA A 265 3.65 -10.01 -9.03
N GLY A 266 4.69 -10.85 -9.14
CA GLY A 266 5.84 -10.58 -10.01
C GLY A 266 6.60 -9.30 -9.59
N TYR A 267 6.66 -9.03 -8.29
CA TYR A 267 7.26 -7.81 -7.74
C TYR A 267 8.78 -7.81 -7.90
N ILE A 268 9.37 -6.63 -8.13
CA ILE A 268 10.83 -6.42 -8.19
C ILE A 268 11.15 -5.13 -7.45
N GLY A 269 12.28 -5.09 -6.73
CA GLY A 269 12.70 -3.94 -5.94
C GLY A 269 12.26 -4.03 -4.48
N ALA A 270 12.14 -2.88 -3.83
CA ALA A 270 11.73 -2.79 -2.44
C ALA A 270 10.21 -2.56 -2.35
N GLY A 271 9.53 -3.34 -1.51
CA GLY A 271 8.11 -3.21 -1.26
C GLY A 271 7.74 -3.58 0.17
N THR A 272 6.51 -3.26 0.55
CA THR A 272 5.99 -3.52 1.89
C THR A 272 4.69 -4.30 1.77
N CYS A 273 4.54 -5.35 2.59
CA CYS A 273 3.24 -5.99 2.81
C CYS A 273 2.71 -5.54 4.17
N GLU A 274 1.50 -4.99 4.19
CA GLU A 274 0.84 -4.51 5.40
C GLU A 274 -0.22 -5.50 5.89
N PHE A 275 -0.31 -5.65 7.20
CA PHE A 275 -1.17 -6.58 7.90
C PHE A 275 -1.85 -5.91 9.08
N LEU A 276 -3.02 -6.41 9.44
CA LEU A 276 -3.71 -6.05 10.66
C LEU A 276 -3.74 -7.28 11.56
N ILE A 277 -3.24 -7.13 12.79
CA ILE A 277 -3.20 -8.18 13.80
C ILE A 277 -4.33 -7.93 14.78
N GLY A 278 -5.17 -8.94 14.98
CA GLY A 278 -6.31 -8.89 15.89
C GLY A 278 -5.85 -8.91 17.35
N VAL A 279 -6.77 -8.61 18.27
CA VAL A 279 -6.51 -8.77 19.71
C VAL A 279 -6.34 -10.24 20.11
N ASP A 280 -6.89 -11.14 19.31
CA ASP A 280 -6.81 -12.60 19.39
C ASP A 280 -5.55 -13.16 18.70
N GLY A 281 -4.75 -12.32 18.04
CA GLY A 281 -3.46 -12.64 17.44
C GLY A 281 -3.50 -12.72 15.92
#